data_AF-A0A969NGE4-F1
#
_entry.id   AF-A0A969NGE4-F1
#
_cell.length_a   1.000
_cell.length_b   1.000
_cell.length_c   1.000
_cell.angle_alpha   90.00
_cell.angle_beta   90.00
_cell.angle_gamma   90.00
#
_symmetry.space_group_name_H-M   'P 1'
#
loop_
_entity.id
_entity.type
_entity.pdbx_description
1 polymer ?
#
loop_
_entity_poly.entity_id
_entity_poly.type
_entity_poly.pdbx_seq_one_letter_code
_entity_poly.pdbx_strand_id
1 'polypeptide(L)'
;MRVAFHCNHLGIAGTEVAIFDYAKYGRDLLEIDPYFIVKRDSADTLQKIYLKFCSEFGSEKILFYEGFNSVERLLDQKKIDIFYALKSGEIDHVVSNGRKTVIHSVFGANQPHGNVYAY
;
A
#
# COMPACT_ATOMS: atom_id res chain seq x y z
N MET A 1 9.10 -3.11 12.24
CA MET A 1 9.26 -3.52 10.82
C MET A 1 8.51 -2.52 9.94
N ARG A 2 9.11 -2.03 8.85
CA ARG A 2 8.49 -1.03 7.96
C ARG A 2 7.71 -1.68 6.84
N VAL A 3 6.43 -1.36 6.75
CA VAL A 3 5.51 -1.95 5.76
C VAL A 3 4.93 -0.83 4.90
N ALA A 4 5.11 -0.94 3.59
CA ALA A 4 4.51 -0.03 2.63
C ALA A 4 3.23 -0.64 2.06
N PHE A 5 2.08 -0.01 2.30
CA PHE A 5 0.80 -0.36 1.74
C PHE A 5 0.59 0.36 0.40
N HIS A 6 0.38 -0.40 -0.67
CA HIS A 6 0.06 0.15 -1.98
C HIS A 6 -1.41 0.59 -2.04
N CYS A 7 -1.64 1.79 -2.57
CA CYS A 7 -2.98 2.32 -2.84
C CYS A 7 -3.03 2.88 -4.27
N ASN A 8 -4.05 2.50 -5.03
CA ASN A 8 -4.31 3.14 -6.32
C ASN A 8 -4.81 4.58 -6.16
N HIS A 9 -5.52 4.85 -5.07
CA HIS A 9 -6.04 6.16 -4.68
C HIS A 9 -6.36 6.16 -3.18
N LEU A 10 -6.67 7.33 -2.59
CA LEU A 10 -7.17 7.42 -1.22
C LEU A 10 -8.67 7.73 -1.23
N GLY A 11 -9.49 6.70 -1.02
CA GLY A 11 -10.93 6.76 -1.12
C GLY A 11 -11.66 6.13 0.07
N ILE A 12 -12.94 5.84 -0.16
CA ILE A 12 -13.83 5.16 0.80
C ILE A 12 -14.23 3.76 0.33
N ALA A 13 -13.61 3.26 -0.72
CA ALA A 13 -13.85 1.91 -1.22
C ALA A 13 -13.22 0.87 -0.28
N GLY A 14 -13.69 -0.37 -0.41
CA GLY A 14 -13.41 -1.43 0.57
C GLY A 14 -11.92 -1.69 0.80
N THR A 15 -11.11 -1.66 -0.26
CA THR A 15 -9.67 -1.90 -0.16
C THR A 15 -8.96 -0.78 0.59
N GLU A 16 -9.32 0.48 0.38
CA GLU A 16 -8.70 1.63 1.04
C GLU A 16 -9.08 1.70 2.53
N VAL A 17 -10.33 1.35 2.86
CA VAL A 17 -10.78 1.24 4.26
C VAL A 17 -10.03 0.11 4.96
N ALA A 18 -9.95 -1.07 4.34
CA ALA A 18 -9.21 -2.21 4.91
C ALA A 18 -7.71 -1.91 5.07
N ILE A 19 -7.07 -1.27 4.09
CA ILE A 19 -5.67 -0.84 4.19
C ILE A 19 -5.46 0.11 5.36
N PHE A 20 -6.34 1.10 5.55
CA PHE A 20 -6.26 2.02 6.68
C PHE A 20 -6.31 1.26 8.01
N ASP A 21 -7.26 0.35 8.16
CA ASP A 21 -7.43 -0.44 9.38
C ASP A 21 -6.27 -1.41 9.62
N TYR A 22 -5.80 -2.11 8.59
CA TYR A 22 -4.64 -3.00 8.68
C TYR A 22 -3.35 -2.24 9.05
N ALA A 23 -3.14 -1.05 8.49
CA ALA A 23 -2.00 -0.22 8.84
C ALA A 23 -2.09 0.28 10.29
N LYS A 24 -3.28 0.74 10.71
CA LYS A 24 -3.54 1.22 12.08
C LYS A 24 -3.37 0.12 13.11
N TYR A 25 -4.12 -0.97 12.99
CA TYR A 25 -4.07 -2.05 13.96
C TYR A 25 -2.77 -2.84 13.86
N GLY A 26 -2.15 -2.91 12.67
CA GLY A 26 -0.81 -3.45 12.54
C GLY A 26 0.22 -2.63 13.34
N ARG A 27 0.12 -1.30 13.31
CA ARG A 27 0.98 -0.43 14.15
C ARG A 27 0.70 -0.67 15.63
N ASP A 28 -0.58 -0.63 16.01
CA ASP A 28 -1.00 -0.62 17.41
C ASP A 28 -0.85 -2.00 18.10
N LEU A 29 -0.95 -3.10 17.34
CA LEU A 29 -0.94 -4.47 17.88
C LEU A 29 0.30 -5.28 17.52
N LEU A 30 0.92 -5.00 16.37
CA LEU A 30 2.04 -5.80 15.81
C LEU A 30 3.33 -4.98 15.67
N GLU A 31 3.34 -3.73 16.13
CA GLU A 31 4.50 -2.84 16.14
C GLU A 31 5.14 -2.65 14.74
N ILE A 32 4.30 -2.67 13.70
CA ILE A 32 4.75 -2.29 12.35
C ILE A 32 4.79 -0.76 12.23
N ASP A 33 5.68 -0.27 11.38
CA ASP A 33 5.81 1.14 11.03
C ASP A 33 5.24 1.35 9.61
N PRO A 34 3.97 1.79 9.46
CA PRO A 34 3.28 1.83 8.18
C PRO A 34 3.69 3.04 7.33
N TYR A 35 3.79 2.79 6.02
CA TYR A 35 3.93 3.78 4.96
C TYR A 35 2.88 3.50 3.88
N PHE A 36 2.52 4.51 3.10
CA PHE A 36 1.54 4.39 2.03
C PHE A 36 2.16 4.84 0.71
N ILE A 37 2.08 3.98 -0.30
CA ILE A 37 2.55 4.24 -1.67
C ILE A 37 1.32 4.47 -2.52
N VAL A 38 1.02 5.74 -2.77
CA VAL A 38 -0.22 6.19 -3.41
C VAL A 38 0.08 6.65 -4.82
N LYS A 39 -0.68 6.17 -5.81
CA LYS A 39 -0.54 6.69 -7.18
C LYS A 39 -0.98 8.16 -7.21
N ARG A 40 -0.13 9.04 -7.75
CA ARG A 40 -0.42 10.46 -7.99
C ARG A 40 -1.49 10.57 -9.07
N ASP A 41 -2.33 11.60 -8.97
CA ASP A 41 -3.37 11.96 -9.94
C ASP A 41 -4.46 10.90 -10.17
N SER A 42 -4.71 10.02 -9.20
CA SER A 42 -6.00 9.36 -9.18
C SER A 42 -7.07 10.43 -8.97
N ALA A 43 -7.93 10.68 -9.97
CA ALA A 43 -9.08 11.58 -9.84
C ALA A 43 -9.95 11.25 -8.62
N ASP A 44 -9.84 10.01 -8.12
CA ASP A 44 -10.58 9.45 -7.01
C ASP A 44 -9.94 9.70 -5.62
N THR A 45 -8.76 10.33 -5.54
CA THR A 45 -8.19 10.66 -4.22
C THR A 45 -8.99 11.79 -3.58
N LEU A 46 -9.70 11.44 -2.51
CA LEU A 46 -10.50 12.37 -1.74
C LEU A 46 -9.61 13.12 -0.77
N GLN A 47 -9.53 14.45 -0.91
CA GLN A 47 -8.72 15.30 -0.03
C GLN A 47 -9.03 15.08 1.46
N LYS A 48 -10.31 14.87 1.81
CA LYS A 48 -10.73 14.55 3.19
C LYS A 48 -10.09 13.25 3.71
N ILE A 49 -9.94 12.25 2.86
CA ILE A 49 -9.32 10.97 3.22
C ILE A 49 -7.81 11.13 3.33
N TYR A 50 -7.17 11.86 2.40
CA TYR A 50 -5.75 12.22 2.55
C TYR A 50 -5.47 12.90 3.90
N LEU A 51 -6.27 13.89 4.28
CA LEU A 51 -6.12 14.57 5.58
C LEU A 51 -6.32 13.61 6.77
N LYS A 52 -7.26 12.66 6.67
CA LYS A 52 -7.44 11.60 7.67
C LYS A 52 -6.18 10.74 7.81
N PHE A 53 -5.59 10.30 6.70
CA PHE A 53 -4.35 9.52 6.69
C PHE A 53 -3.19 10.32 7.30
N CYS A 54 -3.03 11.59 6.92
CA CYS A 54 -2.01 12.47 7.50
C CYS A 54 -2.20 12.66 9.00
N SER A 55 -3.43 12.81 9.47
CA SER A 55 -3.73 12.97 10.90
C SER A 55 -3.45 11.71 11.72
N GLU A 56 -3.66 10.52 11.15
CA GLU A 56 -3.46 9.25 11.87
C GLU A 56 -2.01 8.76 11.80
N PHE A 57 -1.31 8.99 10.68
CA PHE A 57 0.00 8.40 10.42
C PHE A 57 1.14 9.41 10.22
N GLY A 58 0.84 10.69 9.97
CA GLY A 58 1.82 11.69 9.55
C GLY A 58 1.89 11.82 8.03
N SER A 59 2.01 13.05 7.53
CA SER A 59 2.04 13.33 6.08
C SER A 59 3.29 12.78 5.40
N GLU A 60 4.39 12.62 6.13
CA GLU A 60 5.66 12.06 5.65
C GLU A 60 5.61 10.55 5.41
N LYS A 61 4.54 9.88 5.86
CA LYS A 61 4.25 8.47 5.59
C LYS A 61 3.45 8.27 4.31
N ILE A 62 2.87 9.33 3.75
CA ILE A 62 2.05 9.28 2.53
C ILE A 62 2.93 9.67 1.34
N LEU A 63 3.34 8.70 0.54
CA LEU A 63 4.29 8.89 -0.55
C LEU A 63 3.59 8.71 -1.88
N PHE A 64 3.65 9.74 -2.71
CA PHE A 64 3.03 9.72 -4.03
C PHE A 64 4.01 9.29 -5.11
N TYR A 65 3.55 8.48 -6.06
CA TYR A 65 4.31 8.07 -7.24
C TYR A 65 3.51 8.31 -8.52
N GLU A 66 4.14 8.76 -9.61
CA GLU A 66 3.46 8.96 -10.90
C GLU A 66 3.52 7.70 -11.77
N GLY A 67 4.71 7.09 -11.89
CA GLY A 67 4.94 5.82 -12.58
C GLY A 67 5.50 4.79 -11.63
N PHE A 68 5.09 3.52 -11.77
CA PHE A 68 5.48 2.47 -10.82
C PHE A 68 7.01 2.27 -10.72
N ASN A 69 7.75 2.62 -11.77
CA ASN A 69 9.22 2.60 -11.78
C ASN A 69 9.86 3.47 -10.68
N SER A 70 9.17 4.49 -10.15
CA SER A 70 9.69 5.31 -9.06
C SER A 70 9.42 4.75 -7.66
N VAL A 71 8.60 3.70 -7.54
CA VAL A 71 8.22 3.10 -6.25
C VAL A 71 9.45 2.55 -5.53
N GLU A 72 10.35 1.82 -6.22
CA GLU A 72 11.56 1.27 -5.62
C GLU A 72 12.39 2.32 -4.87
N ARG A 73 12.57 3.49 -5.49
CA ARG A 73 13.29 4.61 -4.86
C ARG A 73 12.61 5.07 -3.57
N LEU A 74 11.28 5.15 -3.54
CA LEU A 74 10.53 5.53 -2.34
C LEU A 74 10.69 4.47 -1.24
N LEU A 75 10.63 3.18 -1.62
CA LEU A 75 10.83 2.06 -0.70
C LEU A 75 12.24 2.10 -0.09
N ASP A 76 13.27 2.36 -0.89
CA ASP A 76 14.66 2.46 -0.44
C ASP A 76 14.87 3.65 0.51
N GLN A 77 14.38 4.83 0.12
CA GLN A 77 14.50 6.06 0.92
C GLN A 77 13.90 5.90 2.32
N LYS A 78 12.79 5.16 2.43
CA LYS A 78 12.15 4.88 3.71
C LYS A 78 12.59 3.57 4.34
N LYS A 79 13.53 2.85 3.73
CA LYS A 79 14.03 1.55 4.22
C LYS A 79 12.88 0.58 4.52
N ILE A 80 11.98 0.44 3.55
CA ILE A 80 10.84 -0.47 3.67
C ILE A 80 11.32 -1.91 3.69
N ASP A 81 10.74 -2.74 4.55
CA ASP A 81 11.02 -4.17 4.64
C ASP A 81 10.06 -4.98 3.77
N ILE A 82 8.77 -4.62 3.80
CA ILE A 82 7.68 -5.32 3.11
C ILE A 82 6.87 -4.35 2.24
N PHE A 83 6.61 -4.73 1.00
CA PHE A 83 5.64 -4.08 0.13
C PHE A 83 4.34 -4.91 0.13
N TYR A 84 3.24 -4.31 0.56
CA TYR A 84 1.96 -4.98 0.72
C TYR A 84 0.94 -4.39 -0.26
N ALA A 85 0.28 -5.23 -1.05
CA ALA A 85 -0.75 -4.81 -1.98
C ALA A 85 -2.05 -5.60 -1.75
N LEU A 86 -3.13 -4.88 -1.43
CA LEU A 86 -4.48 -5.41 -1.39
C LEU A 86 -5.18 -5.08 -2.71
N LYS A 87 -5.49 -6.09 -3.53
CA LYS A 87 -5.87 -5.89 -4.94
C LYS A 87 -6.69 -7.05 -5.48
N SER A 88 -7.17 -6.94 -6.71
CA SER A 88 -8.08 -7.91 -7.34
C SER A 88 -7.47 -9.30 -7.56
N GLY A 89 -6.15 -9.37 -7.76
CA GLY A 89 -5.41 -10.63 -7.77
C GLY A 89 -4.78 -11.01 -9.11
N GLU A 90 -5.15 -10.35 -10.20
CA GLU A 90 -4.50 -10.51 -11.51
C GLU A 90 -3.06 -9.98 -11.47
N ILE A 91 -2.22 -10.49 -12.36
CA ILE A 91 -0.86 -9.96 -12.54
C ILE A 91 -0.94 -8.57 -13.20
N ASP A 92 -0.68 -7.52 -12.43
CA ASP A 92 -0.73 -6.11 -12.85
C ASP A 92 0.64 -5.39 -12.72
N HIS A 93 1.67 -6.16 -12.38
CA HIS A 93 3.04 -5.69 -12.14
C HIS A 93 3.21 -4.70 -10.97
N VAL A 94 2.23 -4.60 -10.07
CA VAL A 94 2.37 -3.92 -8.76
C VAL A 94 3.11 -4.85 -7.80
N VAL A 95 4.39 -5.06 -8.10
CA VAL A 95 5.29 -5.95 -7.35
C VAL A 95 6.65 -5.27 -7.24
N SER A 96 7.21 -5.24 -6.02
CA SER A 96 8.56 -4.74 -5.83
C SER A 96 9.60 -5.77 -6.29
N ASN A 97 10.64 -5.29 -6.96
CA ASN A 97 11.79 -6.11 -7.36
C ASN A 97 12.87 -6.15 -6.26
N GLY A 98 12.87 -5.19 -5.33
CA GLY A 98 13.85 -5.08 -4.26
C GLY A 98 13.36 -5.55 -2.89
N ARG A 99 12.03 -5.62 -2.68
CA ARG A 99 11.41 -5.92 -1.38
C ARG A 99 10.50 -7.13 -1.44
N LYS A 100 10.35 -7.79 -0.29
CA LYS A 100 9.37 -8.86 -0.14
C LYS A 100 7.98 -8.28 -0.41
N THR A 101 7.35 -8.76 -1.47
CA THR A 101 6.01 -8.36 -1.87
C THR A 101 4.97 -9.36 -1.34
N VAL A 102 3.99 -8.85 -0.60
CA VAL A 102 2.85 -9.61 -0.08
C VAL A 102 1.60 -9.16 -0.81
N ILE A 103 0.98 -10.08 -1.54
CA ILE A 103 -0.26 -9.87 -2.28
C ILE A 103 -1.41 -10.44 -1.47
N HIS A 104 -2.35 -9.58 -1.10
CA HIS A 104 -3.64 -9.96 -0.56
C HIS A 104 -4.67 -9.74 -1.67
N SER A 105 -5.15 -10.85 -2.23
CA SER A 105 -6.15 -10.87 -3.28
C SER A 105 -7.55 -10.79 -2.67
N VAL A 106 -8.41 -9.93 -3.19
CA VAL A 106 -9.82 -9.86 -2.78
C VAL A 106 -10.77 -10.54 -3.77
N PHE A 107 -10.27 -10.97 -4.94
CA PHE A 107 -11.00 -11.82 -5.89
C PHE A 107 -10.21 -13.08 -6.24
N GLY A 108 -10.93 -14.12 -6.64
CA GLY A 108 -10.39 -15.45 -6.94
C GLY A 108 -9.72 -15.51 -8.30
N ALA A 109 -8.79 -14.60 -8.59
CA ALA A 109 -8.09 -14.52 -9.86
C ALA A 109 -7.23 -15.77 -10.14
N ASN A 110 -6.81 -16.49 -9.10
CA ASN A 110 -5.97 -17.69 -9.19
C ASN A 110 -4.65 -17.47 -9.96
N GLN A 111 -4.08 -16.28 -9.83
CA GLN A 111 -2.80 -15.89 -10.44
C GLN A 111 -1.78 -15.54 -9.35
N PRO A 112 -1.23 -16.53 -8.62
CA PRO A 112 -0.28 -16.25 -7.54
C PRO A 112 0.97 -15.53 -8.06
N HIS A 113 1.34 -14.43 -7.42
CA HIS A 113 2.50 -13.61 -7.74
C HIS A 113 3.02 -12.89 -6.48
N GLY A 114 4.15 -12.18 -6.62
CA GLY A 114 4.90 -11.67 -5.46
C GLY A 114 5.61 -12.79 -4.71
N ASN A 115 5.97 -12.55 -3.45
CA ASN A 115 6.64 -13.54 -2.61
C ASN A 115 5.67 -14.32 -1.72
N VAL A 116 4.54 -13.70 -1.35
CA VAL A 116 3.44 -14.32 -0.60
C VAL A 116 2.14 -13.90 -1.26
N TYR A 117 1.24 -14.84 -1.49
CA TYR A 117 -0.08 -14.60 -2.05
C TYR A 117 -1.14 -15.22 -1.15
N ALA A 118 -2.14 -14.45 -0.76
CA ALA A 118 -3.31 -14.89 0.01
C ALA A 118 -4.59 -14.45 -0.71
N TYR A 119 -5.61 -15.31 -0.74
CA TYR A 119 -6.96 -15.05 -1.25
C TYR A 119 -7.98 -15.48 -0.18
#